data_AF-A0A539E6P7-F1
#
_entry.id   AF-A0A539E6P7-F1
#
_cell.length_a   1.000
_cell.length_b   1.000
_cell.length_c   1.000
_cell.angle_alpha   90.00
_cell.angle_beta   90.00
_cell.angle_gamma   90.00
#
_symmetry.space_group_name_H-M   'P 1'
#
loop_
_entity.id
_entity.type
_entity.pdbx_description
1 polymer ?
#
loop_
_entity_poly.entity_id
_entity_poly.type
_entity_poly.pdbx_seq_one_letter_code
_entity_poly.pdbx_strand_id
1 'polypeptide(L)'
;MTVHQIVAYNFRRAREEEGWTQSQTSDYLEPFLGYRLNQAGVSAIEKTFDSERRRNIDVAEVVAFSRCFRKPIGWFFLPPPGTGADRVEPATDDRYELRAADLTTLVVGGPTGWESFLDRITDLLKTDPDEVWTAMQAAFAGIKRTTWEKQIDLRRRALQHETMARFAGPEDEVITGMAALLVELVKMTPVGMLKLRGTDPEEALRLLAEGDRAVQPLIDKHRRDEEAGLPSQGTFAELTEIDLLEALGLPDPEE
;
A
#
# COMPACT_ATOMS: atom_id res chain seq x y z
N MET A 1 18.52 22.45 5.33
CA MET A 1 17.18 22.09 5.86
C MET A 1 17.29 20.79 6.63
N THR A 2 16.43 20.52 7.61
CA THR A 2 16.47 19.25 8.36
C THR A 2 15.36 18.31 7.93
N VAL A 3 15.51 17.01 8.24
CA VAL A 3 14.43 16.03 8.08
C VAL A 3 13.18 16.45 8.86
N HIS A 4 13.32 17.06 10.04
CA HIS A 4 12.18 17.58 10.80
C HIS A 4 11.41 18.69 10.06
N GLN A 5 12.10 19.55 9.31
CA GLN A 5 11.44 20.57 8.47
C GLN A 5 10.61 19.92 7.36
N ILE A 6 11.13 18.86 6.74
CA ILE A 6 10.43 18.11 5.69
C ILE A 6 9.18 17.43 6.25
N VAL A 7 9.32 16.73 7.38
CA VAL A 7 8.17 16.09 8.06
C VAL A 7 7.15 17.13 8.51
N ALA A 8 7.57 18.30 9.01
CA ALA A 8 6.68 19.38 9.41
C ALA A 8 5.89 19.96 8.23
N TYR A 9 6.54 20.15 7.07
CA TYR A 9 5.88 20.57 5.84
C TYR A 9 4.79 19.56 5.43
N ASN A 10 5.14 18.27 5.40
CA ASN A 10 4.21 17.22 5.01
C ASN A 10 3.07 17.02 6.02
N PHE A 11 3.33 17.20 7.32
CA PHE A 11 2.30 17.23 8.35
C PHE A 11 1.27 18.33 8.09
N ARG A 12 1.74 19.56 7.83
CA ARG A 12 0.87 20.69 7.50
C ARG A 12 0.08 20.41 6.23
N ARG A 13 0.75 19.91 5.19
CA ARG A 13 0.12 19.53 3.92
C ARG A 13 -0.97 18.49 4.11
N ALA A 14 -0.71 17.42 4.86
CA ALA A 14 -1.69 16.38 5.14
C ALA A 14 -2.92 16.94 5.87
N ARG A 15 -2.72 17.81 6.86
CA ARG A 15 -3.82 18.50 7.53
C ARG A 15 -4.65 19.35 6.57
N GLU A 16 -3.99 20.11 5.71
CA GLU A 16 -4.65 20.99 4.73
C GLU A 16 -5.42 20.18 3.68
N GLU A 17 -4.90 19.03 3.23
CA GLU A 17 -5.60 18.09 2.34
C GLU A 17 -6.89 17.53 2.97
N GLU A 18 -6.89 17.27 4.28
CA GLU A 18 -8.08 16.84 5.02
C GLU A 18 -9.04 18.00 5.37
N GLY A 19 -8.64 19.26 5.15
CA GLY A 19 -9.42 20.45 5.51
C GLY A 19 -9.57 20.67 7.02
N TRP A 20 -8.70 20.10 7.84
CA TRP A 20 -8.82 20.16 9.30
C TRP A 20 -8.19 21.43 9.89
N THR A 21 -8.81 21.95 10.95
CA THR A 21 -8.19 22.96 11.81
C THR A 21 -7.11 22.33 12.71
N GLN A 22 -6.25 23.17 13.29
CA GLN A 22 -5.26 22.69 14.28
C GLN A 22 -5.93 22.06 15.51
N SER A 23 -7.10 22.55 15.94
CA SER A 23 -7.85 21.95 17.04
C SER A 23 -8.38 20.57 16.67
N GLN A 24 -8.99 20.42 15.49
CA GLN A 24 -9.44 19.09 15.02
C GLN A 24 -8.26 18.12 14.86
N THR A 25 -7.12 18.62 14.38
CA THR A 25 -5.91 17.81 14.27
C THR A 25 -5.43 17.32 15.63
N SER A 26 -5.51 18.17 16.66
CA SER A 26 -5.26 17.79 18.06
C SER A 26 -6.18 16.65 18.50
N ASP A 27 -7.49 16.78 18.25
CA ASP A 27 -8.50 15.78 18.58
C ASP A 27 -8.23 14.44 17.88
N TYR A 28 -7.91 14.47 16.59
CA TYR A 28 -7.71 13.25 15.80
C TYR A 28 -6.36 12.56 16.04
N LEU A 29 -5.34 13.30 16.47
CA LEU A 29 -4.03 12.73 16.81
C LEU A 29 -3.99 12.10 18.20
N GLU A 30 -4.80 12.59 19.15
CA GLU A 30 -4.80 12.16 20.54
C GLU A 30 -4.85 10.63 20.72
N PRO A 31 -5.73 9.87 20.01
CA PRO A 31 -5.78 8.41 20.14
C PRO A 31 -4.51 7.69 19.67
N PHE A 32 -3.72 8.30 18.80
CA PHE A 32 -2.52 7.69 18.22
C PHE A 32 -1.23 8.08 18.95
N LEU A 33 -1.23 9.24 19.61
CA LEU A 33 -0.12 9.72 20.43
C LEU A 33 -0.20 9.23 21.88
N GLY A 34 -1.41 8.91 22.38
CA GLY A 34 -1.65 8.59 23.78
C GLY A 34 -1.69 9.82 24.70
N TYR A 35 -1.56 11.03 24.13
CA TYR A 35 -1.72 12.30 24.82
C TYR A 35 -2.28 13.35 23.87
N ARG A 36 -2.93 14.37 24.43
CA ARG A 36 -3.51 15.46 23.65
C ARG A 36 -2.48 16.52 23.32
N LEU A 37 -2.20 16.68 22.03
CA LEU A 37 -1.27 17.69 21.52
C LEU A 37 -2.03 19.01 21.37
N ASN A 38 -1.88 19.96 22.28
CA ASN A 38 -2.68 21.21 22.24
C ASN A 38 -2.47 22.00 20.93
N GLN A 39 -3.33 22.99 20.65
CA GLN A 39 -3.24 23.79 19.42
C GLN A 39 -1.86 24.43 19.23
N ALA A 40 -1.22 24.89 20.32
CA ALA A 40 0.11 25.47 20.27
C ALA A 40 1.17 24.43 19.86
N GLY A 41 1.04 23.18 20.29
CA GLY A 41 1.92 22.08 19.89
C GLY A 41 1.73 21.71 18.42
N VAL A 42 0.50 21.66 17.91
CA VAL A 42 0.24 21.48 16.47
C VAL A 42 0.87 22.63 15.68
N SER A 43 0.67 23.87 16.13
CA SER A 43 1.32 25.04 15.50
C SER A 43 2.85 24.97 15.58
N ALA A 44 3.42 24.43 16.66
CA ALA A 44 4.87 24.30 16.81
C ALA A 44 5.46 23.24 15.84
N ILE A 45 4.73 22.15 15.58
CA ILE A 45 5.08 21.18 14.53
C ILE A 45 5.11 21.90 13.19
N GLU A 46 4.01 22.55 12.79
CA GLU A 46 3.93 23.21 11.48
C GLU A 46 4.99 24.30 11.28
N LYS A 47 5.21 25.13 12.32
CA LYS A 47 6.23 26.19 12.28
C LYS A 47 7.66 25.66 12.23
N THR A 48 7.88 24.37 12.48
CA THR A 48 9.24 23.79 12.35
C THR A 48 9.79 23.97 10.95
N PHE A 49 8.94 23.95 9.91
CA PHE A 49 9.38 24.17 8.53
C PHE A 49 10.02 25.56 8.32
N ASP A 50 9.33 26.63 8.75
CA ASP A 50 9.74 28.02 8.50
C ASP A 50 10.56 28.67 9.64
N SER A 51 10.65 28.04 10.81
CA SER A 51 11.26 28.65 12.00
C SER A 51 12.74 28.31 12.17
N GLU A 52 13.53 29.29 12.65
CA GLU A 52 14.86 29.05 13.21
C GLU A 52 14.82 28.13 14.44
N ARG A 53 13.76 28.23 15.26
CA ARG A 53 13.56 27.36 16.42
C ARG A 53 12.79 26.11 16.00
N ARG A 54 13.55 25.12 15.53
CA ARG A 54 13.03 23.83 15.05
C ARG A 54 12.68 22.92 16.22
N ARG A 55 11.49 22.33 16.20
CA ARG A 55 11.09 21.27 17.15
C ARG A 55 11.58 19.92 16.63
N ASN A 56 12.08 19.08 17.53
CA ASN A 56 12.36 17.68 17.21
C ASN A 56 11.03 16.92 17.11
N ILE A 57 10.84 16.22 16.00
CA ILE A 57 9.71 15.32 15.78
C ILE A 57 10.19 13.90 16.06
N ASP A 58 9.49 13.21 16.95
CA ASP A 58 9.81 11.83 17.35
C ASP A 58 9.33 10.82 16.29
N VAL A 59 10.00 9.66 16.21
CA VAL A 59 9.60 8.55 15.34
C VAL A 59 8.18 8.09 15.65
N ALA A 60 7.79 8.03 16.93
CA ALA A 60 6.43 7.69 17.35
C ALA A 60 5.40 8.71 16.84
N GLU A 61 5.77 9.99 16.75
CA GLU A 61 4.89 11.01 16.17
C GLU A 61 4.67 10.79 14.68
N VAL A 62 5.71 10.42 13.92
CA VAL A 62 5.57 10.11 12.49
C VAL A 62 4.64 8.93 12.26
N VAL A 63 4.72 7.89 13.10
CA VAL A 63 3.77 6.77 13.07
C VAL A 63 2.35 7.25 13.37
N ALA A 64 2.17 8.12 14.37
CA ALA A 64 0.87 8.70 14.68
C ALA A 64 0.32 9.54 13.52
N PHE A 65 1.17 10.30 12.81
CA PHE A 65 0.76 11.06 11.62
C PHE A 65 0.29 10.14 10.50
N SER A 66 1.03 9.05 10.23
CA SER A 66 0.65 8.02 9.26
C SER A 66 -0.72 7.42 9.56
N ARG A 67 -0.98 7.07 10.82
CA ARG A 67 -2.28 6.53 11.25
C ARG A 67 -3.41 7.56 11.16
N CYS A 68 -3.14 8.80 11.57
CA CYS A 68 -4.13 9.88 11.60
C CYS A 68 -4.55 10.32 10.19
N PHE A 69 -3.58 10.61 9.32
CA PHE A 69 -3.83 11.12 7.97
C PHE A 69 -3.91 10.02 6.91
N ARG A 70 -3.77 8.75 7.31
CA ARG A 70 -3.82 7.58 6.43
C ARG A 70 -2.86 7.67 5.23
N LYS A 71 -1.68 8.24 5.46
CA LYS A 71 -0.60 8.32 4.47
C LYS A 71 0.50 7.31 4.86
N PRO A 72 1.18 6.66 3.90
CA PRO A 72 2.34 5.82 4.20
C PRO A 72 3.39 6.57 5.01
N ILE A 73 4.12 5.89 5.90
CA ILE A 73 5.15 6.53 6.74
C ILE A 73 6.17 7.29 5.87
N GLY A 74 6.63 6.67 4.78
CA GLY A 74 7.58 7.27 3.83
C GLY A 74 7.08 8.55 3.17
N TRP A 75 5.76 8.76 3.06
CA TRP A 75 5.19 9.96 2.44
C TRP A 75 5.58 11.24 3.19
N PHE A 76 5.72 11.18 4.52
CA PHE A 76 6.13 12.34 5.33
C PHE A 76 7.60 12.75 5.12
N PHE A 77 8.41 11.92 4.47
CA PHE A 77 9.82 12.20 4.19
C PHE A 77 10.05 12.70 2.77
N LEU A 78 9.01 12.82 1.94
CA LEU A 78 9.15 13.34 0.58
C LEU A 78 9.47 14.84 0.61
N PRO A 79 10.39 15.31 -0.24
CA PRO A 79 10.82 16.71 -0.22
C PRO A 79 9.68 17.67 -0.60
N PRO A 80 9.60 18.85 0.05
CA PRO A 80 8.71 19.92 -0.38
C PRO A 80 8.96 20.31 -1.86
N PRO A 81 7.92 20.76 -2.58
CA PRO A 81 8.09 21.26 -3.94
C PRO A 81 9.10 22.42 -4.00
N GLY A 82 10.01 22.38 -4.98
CA GLY A 82 11.01 23.42 -5.18
C GLY A 82 12.27 23.33 -4.30
N THR A 83 12.33 22.40 -3.34
CA THR A 83 13.48 22.28 -2.42
C THR A 83 14.43 21.15 -2.78
N GLY A 84 14.27 20.50 -3.94
CA GLY A 84 15.00 19.27 -4.28
C GLY A 84 16.53 19.41 -4.28
N ALA A 85 17.05 20.62 -4.56
CA ALA A 85 18.48 20.92 -4.54
C ALA A 85 19.02 21.29 -3.14
N ASP A 86 18.14 21.49 -2.15
CA ASP A 86 18.54 21.93 -0.82
C ASP A 86 19.26 20.80 -0.08
N ARG A 87 20.33 21.16 0.62
CA ARG A 87 21.09 20.24 1.47
C ARG A 87 20.28 19.86 2.72
N VAL A 88 20.24 18.57 3.02
CA VAL A 88 19.63 18.00 4.22
C VAL A 88 20.69 17.85 5.31
N GLU A 89 20.43 18.45 6.46
CA GLU A 89 21.26 18.39 7.66
C GLU A 89 21.02 17.08 8.44
N PRO A 90 22.06 16.52 9.12
CA PRO A 90 23.43 17.01 9.13
C PRO A 90 24.26 16.44 7.96
N ALA A 91 24.73 17.30 7.06
CA ALA A 91 25.81 16.96 6.14
C ALA A 91 27.13 17.35 6.82
N THR A 92 27.77 16.40 7.49
CA THR A 92 29.02 16.63 8.23
C THR A 92 30.27 16.63 7.33
N ASP A 93 30.15 16.13 6.10
CA ASP A 93 31.19 16.02 5.08
C ASP A 93 30.50 16.06 3.71
N ASP A 94 31.09 16.74 2.71
CA ASP A 94 30.57 16.79 1.34
C ASP A 94 30.46 15.38 0.72
N ARG A 95 31.23 14.39 1.20
CA ARG A 95 31.10 12.97 0.79
C ARG A 95 29.79 12.31 1.22
N TYR A 96 29.12 12.86 2.23
CA TYR A 96 27.81 12.41 2.71
C TYR A 96 26.75 13.48 2.49
N GLU A 97 26.98 14.37 1.51
CA GLU A 97 25.97 15.35 1.11
C GLU A 97 24.70 14.62 0.66
N LEU A 98 23.59 14.92 1.34
CA LEU A 98 22.26 14.43 1.00
C LEU A 98 21.43 15.62 0.53
N ARG A 99 20.96 15.59 -0.71
CA ARG A 99 19.98 16.57 -1.20
C ARG A 99 18.58 16.13 -0.82
N ALA A 100 17.66 17.08 -0.71
CA ALA A 100 16.27 16.77 -0.38
C ALA A 100 15.64 15.82 -1.42
N ALA A 101 16.02 15.94 -2.69
CA ALA A 101 15.58 15.01 -3.74
C ALA A 101 15.96 13.55 -3.45
N ASP A 102 17.14 13.31 -2.86
CA ASP A 102 17.67 11.97 -2.57
C ASP A 102 16.84 11.23 -1.51
N LEU A 103 16.08 11.95 -0.68
CA LEU A 103 15.12 11.34 0.25
C LEU A 103 14.04 10.54 -0.48
N THR A 104 13.72 10.89 -1.72
CA THR A 104 12.79 10.11 -2.55
C THR A 104 13.36 8.71 -2.81
N THR A 105 14.65 8.63 -3.13
CA THR A 105 15.36 7.35 -3.31
C THR A 105 15.42 6.57 -2.00
N LEU A 106 15.62 7.23 -0.85
CA LEU A 106 15.64 6.58 0.46
C LEU A 106 14.26 6.05 0.89
N VAL A 107 13.18 6.72 0.50
CA VAL A 107 11.80 6.28 0.77
C VAL A 107 11.40 5.11 -0.11
N VAL A 108 11.74 5.16 -1.41
CA VAL A 108 11.41 4.09 -2.36
C VAL A 108 12.32 2.87 -2.17
N GLY A 109 13.58 3.11 -1.80
CA GLY A 109 14.64 2.11 -1.73
C GLY A 109 15.49 2.07 -3.00
N GLY A 110 16.78 1.79 -2.83
CA GLY A 110 17.67 1.38 -3.92
C GLY A 110 17.64 -0.14 -4.14
N PRO A 111 18.25 -0.66 -5.21
CA PRO A 111 18.18 -2.09 -5.56
C PRO A 111 18.58 -3.04 -4.41
N THR A 112 19.71 -2.78 -3.76
CA THR A 112 20.19 -3.59 -2.62
C THR A 112 19.36 -3.41 -1.35
N GLY A 113 18.80 -2.22 -1.14
CA GLY A 113 17.89 -1.95 -0.02
C GLY A 113 16.58 -2.70 -0.17
N TRP A 114 16.11 -2.85 -1.42
CA TRP A 114 14.91 -3.61 -1.73
C TRP A 114 15.09 -5.12 -1.45
N GLU A 115 16.22 -5.70 -1.87
CA GLU A 115 16.57 -7.09 -1.54
C GLU A 115 16.55 -7.32 -0.02
N SER A 116 17.26 -6.47 0.75
CA SER A 116 17.28 -6.57 2.21
C SER A 116 15.90 -6.38 2.86
N PHE A 117 15.05 -5.51 2.29
CA PHE A 117 13.68 -5.35 2.76
C PHE A 117 12.83 -6.60 2.52
N LEU A 118 12.96 -7.22 1.34
CA LEU A 118 12.27 -8.47 1.00
C LEU A 118 12.73 -9.62 1.89
N ASP A 119 14.03 -9.73 2.19
CA ASP A 119 14.56 -10.72 3.14
C ASP A 119 13.91 -10.54 4.51
N ARG A 120 13.80 -9.29 4.98
CA ARG A 120 13.18 -8.98 6.27
C ARG A 120 11.70 -9.37 6.31
N ILE A 121 10.95 -9.08 5.25
CA ILE A 121 9.54 -9.51 5.12
C ILE A 121 9.43 -11.04 5.09
N THR A 122 10.36 -11.70 4.41
CA THR A 122 10.40 -13.17 4.33
C THR A 122 10.64 -13.79 5.71
N ASP A 123 11.56 -13.23 6.51
CA ASP A 123 11.79 -13.65 7.89
C ASP A 123 10.56 -13.42 8.80
N LEU A 124 9.85 -12.30 8.59
CA LEU A 124 8.59 -12.04 9.27
C LEU A 124 7.52 -13.07 8.90
N LEU A 125 7.38 -13.41 7.61
CA LEU A 125 6.42 -14.42 7.16
C LEU A 125 6.76 -15.83 7.67
N LYS A 126 8.03 -16.14 7.92
CA LYS A 126 8.44 -17.40 8.56
C LYS A 126 8.01 -17.48 10.03
N THR A 127 7.93 -16.34 10.72
CA THR A 127 7.72 -16.27 12.17
C THR A 127 6.26 -15.97 12.53
N ASP A 128 5.67 -14.97 11.87
CA ASP A 128 4.34 -14.42 12.12
C ASP A 128 3.53 -14.31 10.80
N PRO A 129 3.31 -15.44 10.08
CA PRO A 129 2.75 -15.42 8.72
C PRO A 129 1.39 -14.72 8.64
N ASP A 130 0.47 -15.02 9.54
CA ASP A 130 -0.92 -14.54 9.46
C ASP A 130 -1.04 -13.03 9.73
N GLU A 131 -0.32 -12.53 10.74
CA GLU A 131 -0.30 -11.11 11.11
C GLU A 131 0.34 -10.25 10.02
N VAL A 132 1.50 -10.67 9.54
CA VAL A 132 2.27 -9.95 8.51
C VAL A 132 1.49 -9.94 7.20
N TRP A 133 0.93 -11.10 6.83
CA TRP A 133 0.13 -11.23 5.64
C TRP A 133 -1.15 -10.36 5.69
N THR A 134 -1.84 -10.34 6.84
CA THR A 134 -3.02 -9.49 7.05
C THR A 134 -2.66 -8.00 6.93
N ALA A 135 -1.55 -7.58 7.53
CA ALA A 135 -1.09 -6.19 7.45
C ALA A 135 -0.73 -5.78 6.02
N MET A 136 -0.04 -6.64 5.27
CA MET A 136 0.27 -6.41 3.85
C MET A 136 -1.00 -6.28 3.02
N GLN A 137 -1.99 -7.17 3.22
CA GLN A 137 -3.27 -7.06 2.53
C GLN A 137 -3.98 -5.74 2.82
N ALA A 138 -3.98 -5.28 4.08
CA ALA A 138 -4.59 -4.01 4.46
C ALA A 138 -3.97 -2.80 3.75
N ALA A 139 -2.66 -2.86 3.45
CA ALA A 139 -1.98 -1.80 2.69
C ALA A 139 -2.48 -1.71 1.23
N PHE A 140 -2.90 -2.82 0.64
CA PHE A 140 -3.36 -2.90 -0.76
C PHE A 140 -4.88 -2.89 -0.91
N ALA A 141 -5.63 -3.11 0.16
CA ALA A 141 -7.09 -3.16 0.13
C ALA A 141 -7.71 -1.79 0.40
N GLY A 142 -8.10 -1.07 -0.67
CA GLY A 142 -8.89 0.17 -0.57
C GLY A 142 -10.22 -0.03 0.19
N ILE A 143 -10.65 1.01 0.93
CA ILE A 143 -11.86 1.00 1.76
C ILE A 143 -13.07 1.44 0.93
N LYS A 144 -14.09 0.55 0.89
CA LYS A 144 -15.33 0.54 0.09
C LYS A 144 -15.14 0.07 -1.34
N ARG A 145 -15.67 -1.13 -1.59
CA ARG A 145 -15.60 -1.81 -2.87
C ARG A 145 -16.98 -1.92 -3.50
N THR A 146 -17.08 -1.59 -4.78
CA THR A 146 -18.21 -2.01 -5.62
C THR A 146 -18.20 -3.55 -5.76
N THR A 147 -19.32 -4.15 -6.20
CA THR A 147 -19.39 -5.61 -6.44
C THR A 147 -18.24 -6.08 -7.34
N TRP A 148 -17.90 -5.27 -8.34
CA TRP A 148 -16.78 -5.49 -9.26
C TRP A 148 -15.43 -5.56 -8.54
N GLU A 149 -15.08 -4.55 -7.75
CA GLU A 149 -13.80 -4.51 -7.03
C GLU A 149 -13.66 -5.66 -6.04
N LYS A 150 -14.78 -6.09 -5.44
CA LYS A 150 -14.82 -7.27 -4.59
C LYS A 150 -14.50 -8.56 -5.38
N GLN A 151 -15.06 -8.73 -6.57
CA GLN A 151 -14.79 -9.88 -7.44
C GLN A 151 -13.33 -9.94 -7.90
N ILE A 152 -12.73 -8.79 -8.24
CA ILE A 152 -11.29 -8.68 -8.58
C ILE A 152 -10.42 -9.15 -7.42
N ASP A 153 -10.74 -8.71 -6.21
CA ASP A 153 -9.96 -9.06 -5.03
C ASP A 153 -10.06 -10.53 -4.64
N LEU A 154 -11.22 -11.16 -4.83
CA LEU A 154 -11.39 -12.59 -4.58
C LEU A 154 -10.60 -13.43 -5.60
N ARG A 155 -10.60 -13.05 -6.88
CA ARG A 155 -9.78 -13.67 -7.94
C ARG A 155 -8.28 -13.52 -7.67
N ARG A 156 -7.86 -12.32 -7.27
CA ARG A 156 -6.49 -12.03 -6.85
C ARG A 156 -6.03 -12.96 -5.70
N ARG A 157 -6.89 -13.15 -4.69
CA ARG A 157 -6.62 -14.05 -3.55
C ARG A 157 -6.52 -15.52 -3.96
N ALA A 158 -7.37 -15.98 -4.88
CA ALA A 158 -7.33 -17.36 -5.36
C ALA A 158 -6.06 -17.66 -6.16
N LEU A 159 -5.66 -16.76 -7.07
CA LEU A 159 -4.40 -16.86 -7.80
C LEU A 159 -3.21 -16.94 -6.86
N GLN A 160 -3.18 -16.08 -5.85
CA GLN A 160 -2.14 -16.11 -4.85
C GLN A 160 -2.10 -17.46 -4.11
N HIS A 161 -3.23 -17.98 -3.63
CA HIS A 161 -3.30 -19.27 -2.93
C HIS A 161 -2.78 -20.41 -3.81
N GLU A 162 -3.20 -20.46 -5.07
CA GLU A 162 -2.76 -21.48 -6.02
C GLU A 162 -1.27 -21.36 -6.33
N THR A 163 -0.79 -20.13 -6.50
CA THR A 163 0.60 -19.85 -6.86
C THR A 163 1.55 -20.14 -5.70
N MET A 164 1.16 -19.80 -4.47
CA MET A 164 1.91 -20.18 -3.25
C MET A 164 2.01 -21.70 -3.09
N ALA A 165 0.95 -22.45 -3.44
CA ALA A 165 0.99 -23.91 -3.43
C ALA A 165 1.96 -24.49 -4.48
N ARG A 166 2.16 -23.79 -5.61
CA ARG A 166 3.10 -24.18 -6.67
C ARG A 166 4.56 -23.87 -6.32
N PHE A 167 4.82 -22.78 -5.63
CA PHE A 167 6.18 -22.33 -5.25
C PHE A 167 6.68 -22.90 -3.91
N ALA A 168 6.12 -24.00 -3.40
CA ALA A 168 6.66 -24.70 -2.22
C ALA A 168 7.99 -25.47 -2.49
N GLY A 169 8.85 -24.92 -3.36
CA GLY A 169 10.13 -25.50 -3.82
C GLY A 169 11.37 -24.83 -3.19
N PRO A 170 12.59 -25.12 -3.67
CA PRO A 170 13.85 -24.61 -3.08
C PRO A 170 13.96 -23.07 -3.15
N GLU A 171 14.61 -22.51 -2.11
CA GLU A 171 14.50 -21.12 -1.64
C GLU A 171 14.64 -20.03 -2.73
N ASP A 172 15.54 -20.18 -3.70
CA ASP A 172 15.82 -19.14 -4.71
C ASP A 172 14.72 -19.00 -5.79
N GLU A 173 14.06 -20.11 -6.16
CA GLU A 173 12.93 -20.08 -7.10
C GLU A 173 11.67 -19.49 -6.46
N VAL A 174 11.54 -19.65 -5.14
CA VAL A 174 10.45 -19.07 -4.35
C VAL A 174 10.55 -17.56 -4.32
N ILE A 175 11.75 -17.01 -4.07
CA ILE A 175 11.95 -15.56 -3.97
C ILE A 175 11.66 -14.88 -5.32
N THR A 176 12.20 -15.42 -6.42
CA THR A 176 11.98 -14.88 -7.76
C THR A 176 10.51 -15.02 -8.17
N GLY A 177 9.89 -16.17 -7.87
CA GLY A 177 8.47 -16.42 -8.10
C GLY A 177 7.57 -15.49 -7.30
N MET A 178 7.90 -15.22 -6.03
CA MET A 178 7.17 -14.29 -5.16
C MET A 178 7.29 -12.84 -5.63
N ALA A 179 8.47 -12.41 -6.10
CA ALA A 179 8.66 -11.06 -6.64
C ALA A 179 7.82 -10.85 -7.92
N ALA A 180 7.83 -11.82 -8.83
CA ALA A 180 6.99 -11.77 -10.04
C ALA A 180 5.49 -11.78 -9.68
N LEU A 181 5.09 -12.65 -8.75
CA LEU A 181 3.72 -12.71 -8.24
C LEU A 181 3.29 -11.37 -7.64
N LEU A 182 4.13 -10.71 -6.84
CA LEU A 182 3.80 -9.40 -6.26
C LEU A 182 3.52 -8.35 -7.34
N VAL A 183 4.30 -8.34 -8.43
CA VAL A 183 4.07 -7.43 -9.56
C VAL A 183 2.70 -7.70 -10.21
N GLU A 184 2.36 -8.97 -10.44
CA GLU A 184 1.06 -9.35 -11.02
C GLU A 184 -0.12 -9.08 -10.08
N LEU A 185 0.04 -9.35 -8.77
CA LEU A 185 -0.99 -9.08 -7.77
C LEU A 185 -1.23 -7.57 -7.57
N VAL A 186 -0.20 -6.73 -7.75
CA VAL A 186 -0.35 -5.27 -7.76
C VAL A 186 -1.15 -4.81 -8.98
N LYS A 187 -0.87 -5.37 -10.17
CA LYS A 187 -1.67 -5.14 -11.38
C LYS A 187 -3.13 -5.57 -11.16
N MET A 188 -3.38 -6.62 -10.38
CA MET A 188 -4.72 -7.12 -10.05
C MET A 188 -5.42 -6.40 -8.89
N THR A 189 -4.88 -5.32 -8.35
CA THR A 189 -5.67 -4.43 -7.48
C THR A 189 -6.75 -3.72 -8.31
N PRO A 190 -7.89 -3.28 -7.71
CA PRO A 190 -8.87 -2.48 -8.45
C PRO A 190 -8.27 -1.30 -9.22
N VAL A 191 -7.38 -0.54 -8.57
CA VAL A 191 -6.69 0.61 -9.18
C VAL A 191 -5.69 0.15 -10.25
N GLY A 192 -4.93 -0.91 -9.97
CA GLY A 192 -4.00 -1.51 -10.93
C GLY A 192 -4.71 -1.99 -12.19
N MET A 193 -5.87 -2.64 -12.05
CA MET A 193 -6.65 -3.20 -13.14
C MET A 193 -7.30 -2.10 -13.98
N LEU A 194 -7.84 -1.05 -13.35
CA LEU A 194 -8.33 0.14 -14.06
C LEU A 194 -7.25 0.82 -14.89
N LYS A 195 -6.04 0.94 -14.33
CA LYS A 195 -4.88 1.51 -15.02
C LYS A 195 -4.43 0.60 -16.15
N LEU A 196 -4.28 -0.70 -15.88
CA LEU A 196 -3.79 -1.69 -16.83
C LEU A 196 -4.73 -1.80 -18.03
N ARG A 197 -6.05 -1.85 -17.81
CA ARG A 197 -7.04 -1.78 -18.89
C ARG A 197 -6.80 -0.61 -19.85
N GLY A 198 -6.49 0.56 -19.32
CA GLY A 198 -6.29 1.77 -20.13
C GLY A 198 -4.96 1.77 -20.91
N THR A 199 -3.97 1.01 -20.46
CA THR A 199 -2.62 0.99 -21.06
C THR A 199 -2.31 -0.26 -21.87
N ASP A 200 -2.84 -1.41 -21.45
CA ASP A 200 -2.60 -2.74 -22.00
C ASP A 200 -3.82 -3.64 -21.69
N PRO A 201 -4.89 -3.54 -22.49
CA PRO A 201 -6.14 -4.28 -22.26
C PRO A 201 -5.98 -5.79 -22.48
N GLU A 202 -5.03 -6.23 -23.32
CA GLU A 202 -4.74 -7.65 -23.55
C GLU A 202 -4.14 -8.30 -22.30
N GLU A 203 -3.17 -7.63 -21.67
CA GLU A 203 -2.59 -8.08 -20.40
C GLU A 203 -3.61 -8.05 -19.26
N ALA A 204 -4.49 -7.04 -19.23
CA ALA A 204 -5.60 -6.98 -18.27
C ALA A 204 -6.54 -8.18 -18.42
N LEU A 205 -6.92 -8.52 -19.66
CA LEU A 205 -7.76 -9.67 -19.96
C LEU A 205 -7.07 -10.98 -19.59
N ARG A 206 -5.79 -11.14 -19.91
CA ARG A 206 -5.00 -12.33 -19.54
C ARG A 206 -4.99 -12.55 -18.04
N LEU A 207 -4.64 -11.54 -17.26
CA LEU A 207 -4.58 -11.63 -15.79
C LEU A 207 -5.95 -11.90 -15.18
N LEU A 208 -7.01 -11.29 -15.73
CA LEU A 208 -8.36 -11.54 -15.25
C LEU A 208 -8.82 -12.97 -15.56
N ALA A 209 -8.52 -13.48 -16.76
CA ALA A 209 -8.81 -14.86 -17.15
C ALA A 209 -8.02 -15.89 -16.33
N GLU A 210 -6.78 -15.58 -15.96
CA GLU A 210 -6.01 -16.37 -14.99
C GLU A 210 -6.68 -16.38 -13.62
N GLY A 211 -7.12 -15.21 -13.16
CA GLY A 211 -7.90 -15.04 -11.94
C GLY A 211 -9.17 -15.89 -11.95
N ASP A 212 -9.88 -15.88 -13.07
CA ASP A 212 -11.14 -16.58 -13.26
C ASP A 212 -10.95 -18.12 -13.25
N ARG A 213 -9.93 -18.61 -13.95
CA ARG A 213 -9.56 -20.03 -13.92
C ARG A 213 -9.21 -20.52 -12.51
N ALA A 214 -8.50 -19.70 -11.73
CA ALA A 214 -8.11 -20.05 -10.36
C ALA A 214 -9.33 -20.16 -9.41
N VAL A 215 -10.39 -19.36 -9.65
CA VAL A 215 -11.59 -19.38 -8.81
C VAL A 215 -12.65 -20.40 -9.26
N GLN A 216 -12.61 -20.87 -10.51
CA GLN A 216 -13.64 -21.75 -11.05
C GLN A 216 -13.94 -22.98 -10.16
N PRO A 217 -12.94 -23.72 -9.63
CA PRO A 217 -13.21 -24.86 -8.75
C PRO A 217 -13.93 -24.48 -7.45
N LEU A 218 -13.70 -23.26 -6.95
CA LEU A 218 -14.35 -22.73 -5.75
C LEU A 218 -15.80 -22.35 -6.04
N ILE A 219 -16.06 -21.73 -7.19
CA ILE A 219 -17.41 -21.40 -7.68
C ILE A 219 -18.22 -22.70 -7.88
N ASP A 220 -17.63 -23.69 -8.56
CA ASP A 220 -18.29 -24.98 -8.81
C ASP A 220 -18.55 -25.77 -7.53
N LYS A 221 -17.67 -25.66 -6.53
CA LYS A 221 -17.91 -26.23 -5.20
C LYS A 221 -19.06 -25.51 -4.51
N HIS A 222 -19.06 -24.17 -4.51
CA HIS A 222 -20.10 -23.39 -3.88
C HIS A 222 -21.49 -23.70 -4.47
N ARG A 223 -21.59 -23.79 -5.79
CA ARG A 223 -22.82 -24.17 -6.50
C ARG A 223 -23.34 -25.54 -6.04
N ARG A 224 -22.45 -26.53 -5.93
CA ARG A 224 -22.81 -27.88 -5.42
C ARG A 224 -23.27 -27.87 -3.97
N ASP A 225 -22.63 -27.07 -3.12
CA ASP A 225 -23.00 -26.94 -1.70
C ASP A 225 -24.39 -26.28 -1.56
N GLU A 226 -24.70 -25.26 -2.38
CA GLU A 226 -26.03 -24.63 -2.44
C GLU A 226 -27.11 -25.60 -2.92
N GLU A 227 -26.86 -26.35 -3.98
CA GLU A 227 -27.76 -27.39 -4.49
C GLU A 227 -28.04 -28.48 -3.43
N ALA A 228 -27.07 -28.75 -2.55
CA ALA A 228 -27.19 -29.68 -1.43
C ALA A 228 -27.82 -29.07 -0.16
N GLY A 229 -28.17 -27.77 -0.16
CA GLY A 229 -28.73 -27.06 0.99
C GLY A 229 -27.73 -26.83 2.13
N LEU A 230 -26.43 -26.89 1.83
CA LEU A 230 -25.37 -26.62 2.80
C LEU A 230 -25.05 -25.12 2.81
N PRO A 231 -24.84 -24.50 3.98
CA PRO A 231 -24.49 -23.09 4.05
C PRO A 231 -23.10 -22.84 3.47
N SER A 232 -23.00 -21.88 2.56
CA SER A 232 -21.71 -21.39 2.06
C SER A 232 -20.92 -20.76 3.20
N GLN A 233 -19.76 -21.34 3.52
CA GLN A 233 -18.86 -20.82 4.55
C GLN A 233 -17.44 -20.66 4.01
N GLY A 234 -16.85 -19.49 4.26
CA GLY A 234 -15.43 -19.22 4.00
C GLY A 234 -15.15 -17.90 3.30
N THR A 235 -13.86 -17.56 3.19
CA THR A 235 -13.32 -16.31 2.61
C THR A 235 -13.77 -16.04 1.17
N PHE A 236 -14.22 -17.07 0.46
CA PHE A 236 -14.56 -17.06 -0.96
C PHE A 236 -16.06 -17.26 -1.24
N ALA A 237 -16.90 -17.24 -0.21
CA ALA A 237 -18.34 -17.52 -0.30
C ALA A 237 -19.12 -16.57 -1.23
N GLU A 238 -18.54 -15.43 -1.60
CA GLU A 238 -19.19 -14.41 -2.43
C GLU A 238 -18.64 -14.37 -3.87
N LEU A 239 -17.83 -15.36 -4.28
CA LEU A 239 -17.37 -15.48 -5.65
C LEU A 239 -18.54 -15.76 -6.59
N THR A 240 -18.59 -15.02 -7.70
CA THR A 240 -19.53 -15.25 -8.79
C THR A 240 -18.79 -15.32 -10.11
N GLU A 241 -19.40 -15.94 -11.12
CA GLU A 241 -18.94 -15.80 -12.51
C GLU A 241 -19.03 -14.33 -12.95
N ILE A 242 -18.11 -13.93 -13.83
CA ILE A 242 -18.08 -12.60 -14.45
C ILE A 242 -17.87 -12.79 -15.95
N ASP A 243 -18.49 -11.96 -16.76
CA ASP A 243 -18.08 -11.78 -18.15
C ASP A 243 -16.81 -10.91 -18.16
N LEU A 244 -15.71 -11.43 -18.72
CA LEU A 244 -14.40 -10.78 -18.68
C LEU A 244 -14.32 -9.51 -19.54
N LEU A 245 -15.05 -9.46 -20.65
CA LEU A 245 -15.07 -8.31 -21.56
C LEU A 245 -15.97 -7.21 -20.99
N GLU A 246 -17.16 -7.58 -20.51
CA GLU A 246 -18.07 -6.66 -19.84
C GLU A 246 -17.43 -6.08 -18.58
N ALA A 247 -16.78 -6.93 -17.78
CA ALA A 247 -16.01 -6.57 -16.59
C ALA A 247 -14.95 -5.50 -16.86
N LEU A 248 -14.28 -5.59 -18.00
CA LEU A 248 -13.30 -4.61 -18.43
C LEU A 248 -13.94 -3.45 -19.19
N GLY A 249 -15.22 -3.51 -19.58
CA GLY A 249 -15.84 -2.50 -20.45
C GLY A 249 -15.14 -2.41 -21.80
N LEU A 250 -14.68 -3.56 -22.31
CA LEU A 250 -14.13 -3.70 -23.66
C LEU A 250 -15.25 -4.09 -24.62
N PRO A 251 -15.21 -3.62 -25.88
CA PRO A 251 -16.19 -4.02 -26.89
C PRO A 251 -16.11 -5.53 -27.14
N ASP A 252 -17.26 -6.13 -27.43
CA ASP A 252 -17.31 -7.52 -27.89
C ASP A 252 -16.60 -7.61 -29.25
N PRO A 253 -15.61 -8.51 -29.45
CA PRO A 253 -14.98 -8.69 -30.75
C PRO A 253 -15.95 -9.12 -31.87
N GLU A 254 -17.18 -9.51 -31.54
CA GLU A 254 -18.24 -9.85 -32.50
C GLU A 254 -19.20 -8.70 -32.87
N GLU A 255 -19.03 -7.49 -32.30
CA GLU A 255 -19.72 -6.23 -32.68
C GLU A 255 -18.88 -5.30 -33.59
#